data_AF-A0A4C2A8Z0-F1
#
_entry.id   AF-A0A4C2A8Z0-F1
#
_cell.length_a   1.000
_cell.length_b   1.000
_cell.length_c   1.000
_cell.angle_alpha   90.00
_cell.angle_beta   90.00
_cell.angle_gamma   90.00
#
_symmetry.space_group_name_H-M   'P 1'
#
loop_
_entity.id
_entity.type
_entity.pdbx_description
1 polymer ?
#
loop_
_entity_poly.entity_id
_entity_poly.type
_entity_poly.pdbx_seq_one_letter_code
_entity_poly.pdbx_strand_id
1 'polypeptide(L)'
;MEPITTRRYNTNKADWTEFCLQLRNTLQKYGIAEKVKRTKRPEDLEANSREYIAAIQEVCEEIFPKIGQRKTKANLPWWTAELSALKKDVLRKKRRIRNQPHEKKAVIEDYLTPRRYTLRKPK
;
A
#
# COMPACT_ATOMS: atom_id res chain seq x y z
N MET A 1 -10.53 10.88 -4.41
CA MET A 1 -10.98 9.49 -4.17
C MET A 1 -10.84 9.26 -2.69
N GLU A 2 -11.94 9.26 -1.95
CA GLU A 2 -11.89 9.04 -0.51
C GLU A 2 -11.49 7.59 -0.20
N PRO A 3 -10.73 7.34 0.87
CA PRO A 3 -10.29 5.99 1.19
C PRO A 3 -11.51 5.13 1.55
N ILE A 4 -11.62 3.96 0.90
CA ILE A 4 -12.69 2.94 1.08
C ILE A 4 -12.73 2.40 2.54
N THR A 5 -11.69 2.66 3.33
CA THR A 5 -11.52 2.16 4.69
C THR A 5 -10.88 3.22 5.57
N THR A 6 -11.25 3.29 6.85
CA THR A 6 -10.61 4.14 7.87
C THR A 6 -9.20 3.65 8.25
N ARG A 7 -8.80 2.43 7.86
CA ARG A 7 -7.49 1.86 8.14
C ARG A 7 -6.44 2.45 7.19
N ARG A 8 -5.50 3.24 7.75
CA ARG A 8 -4.42 3.90 7.01
C ARG A 8 -3.14 3.05 6.92
N TYR A 9 -2.80 2.33 7.98
CA TYR A 9 -1.53 1.59 8.13
C TYR A 9 -1.72 0.08 8.13
N ASN A 10 -0.75 -0.63 7.56
CA ASN A 10 -0.72 -2.09 7.53
C ASN A 10 -0.10 -2.64 8.81
N THR A 11 -0.91 -2.68 9.86
CA THR A 11 -0.51 -3.19 11.18
C THR A 11 -0.14 -4.68 11.20
N ASN A 12 -0.45 -5.46 10.17
CA ASN A 12 -0.03 -6.87 10.09
C ASN A 12 1.46 -7.02 9.78
N LYS A 13 2.09 -5.97 9.25
CA LYS A 13 3.52 -5.91 8.93
C LYS A 13 4.27 -4.92 9.82
N ALA A 14 3.64 -4.48 10.90
CA ALA A 14 4.22 -3.55 11.84
C ALA A 14 5.29 -4.25 12.67
N ASP A 15 6.45 -3.62 12.81
CA ASP A 15 7.39 -3.95 13.88
C ASP A 15 6.96 -3.20 15.15
N TRP A 16 6.32 -3.92 16.06
CA TRP A 16 5.84 -3.34 17.30
C TRP A 16 6.98 -3.02 18.27
N THR A 17 8.12 -3.69 18.16
CA THR A 17 9.27 -3.45 19.04
C THR A 17 9.95 -2.13 18.67
N GLU A 18 10.17 -1.90 17.38
CA GLU A 18 10.67 -0.64 16.84
C GLU A 18 9.71 0.51 17.14
N PHE A 19 8.40 0.28 16.98
CA PHE A 19 7.37 1.25 17.34
C PHE A 19 7.43 1.67 18.80
N CYS A 20 7.50 0.72 19.73
CA CYS A 20 7.58 1.05 21.15
C CYS A 20 8.83 1.85 21.49
N LEU A 21 9.97 1.51 20.87
CA LEU A 21 11.23 2.21 21.07
C LEU A 21 11.15 3.66 20.56
N GLN A 22 10.74 3.84 19.31
CA GLN A 22 10.64 5.17 18.72
C GLN A 22 9.60 6.03 19.43
N LEU A 23 8.43 5.47 19.76
CA LEU A 23 7.41 6.21 20.50
C LEU A 23 7.94 6.71 21.84
N ARG A 24 8.65 5.86 22.61
CA ARG A 24 9.26 6.28 23.87
C ARG A 24 10.25 7.44 23.65
N ASN A 25 11.10 7.34 22.64
CA ASN A 25 12.08 8.39 22.31
C ASN A 25 11.40 9.70 21.91
N THR A 26 10.34 9.64 21.09
CA THR A 26 9.58 10.80 20.63
C THR A 26 8.83 11.47 21.78
N LEU A 27 8.19 10.68 22.65
CA LEU A 27 7.53 11.21 23.86
C LEU A 27 8.52 11.88 24.81
N GLN A 28 9.72 11.32 24.96
CA GLN A 28 10.79 11.90 25.77
C GLN A 28 11.34 13.18 25.14
N LYS A 29 11.58 13.19 23.82
CA LYS A 29 12.03 14.37 23.04
C LYS A 29 11.07 15.55 23.19
N TYR A 30 9.77 15.31 23.12
CA TYR A 30 8.76 16.35 23.29
C TYR A 30 8.43 16.65 24.76
N GLY A 31 8.99 15.89 25.71
CA GLY A 31 8.79 16.09 27.14
C GLY A 31 7.32 15.97 27.58
N ILE A 32 6.50 15.20 26.83
CA ILE A 32 5.04 15.22 27.01
C ILE A 32 4.64 14.75 28.40
N ALA A 33 5.34 13.74 28.94
CA ALA A 33 5.09 13.24 30.30
C ALA A 33 5.26 14.34 31.37
N GLU A 34 6.26 15.22 31.22
CA GLU A 34 6.50 16.31 32.15
C GLU A 34 5.50 17.46 31.97
N LYS A 35 5.09 17.74 30.73
CA LYS A 35 4.02 18.72 30.46
C LYS A 35 2.70 18.30 31.10
N VAL A 36 2.33 17.02 30.97
CA VAL A 36 1.11 16.47 31.58
C VAL A 36 1.15 16.60 33.10
N LYS A 37 2.27 16.28 33.76
CA LYS A 37 2.41 16.43 35.22
C LYS A 37 2.27 17.88 35.70
N ARG A 38 2.72 18.85 34.91
CA ARG A 38 2.69 20.28 35.25
C ARG A 38 1.35 20.95 34.97
N THR A 39 0.44 20.22 34.31
CA THR A 39 -0.84 20.77 33.85
C THR A 39 -1.77 21.04 35.03
N LYS A 40 -2.30 22.26 35.09
CA LYS A 40 -3.25 22.69 36.12
C LYS A 40 -4.62 23.09 35.57
N ARG A 41 -4.69 23.44 34.28
CA ARG A 41 -5.91 23.90 33.61
C ARG A 41 -6.39 22.85 32.61
N PRO A 42 -7.70 22.73 32.39
CA PRO A 42 -8.25 21.75 31.44
C PRO A 42 -7.86 22.07 29.98
N GLU A 43 -7.65 23.34 29.63
CA GLU A 43 -7.24 23.74 28.28
C GLU A 43 -5.83 23.22 27.93
N ASP A 44 -4.93 23.23 28.91
CA ASP A 44 -3.57 22.70 28.77
C ASP A 44 -3.58 21.18 28.57
N LEU A 45 -4.58 20.47 29.14
CA LEU A 45 -4.74 19.04 28.97
C LEU A 45 -5.14 18.68 27.53
N GLU A 46 -6.02 19.48 26.92
CA GLU A 46 -6.42 19.34 25.53
C GLU A 46 -5.25 19.66 24.57
N ALA A 47 -4.41 20.64 24.92
CA ALA A 47 -3.18 20.88 24.17
C ALA A 47 -2.22 19.68 24.23
N ASN A 48 -2.02 19.12 25.43
CA ASN A 48 -1.17 17.93 25.61
C ASN A 48 -1.73 16.69 24.89
N SER A 49 -3.06 16.51 24.87
CA SER A 49 -3.69 15.39 24.16
C SER A 49 -3.40 15.47 22.66
N ARG A 50 -3.48 16.67 22.08
CA ARG A 50 -3.15 16.92 20.67
C ARG A 50 -1.68 16.66 20.38
N GLU A 51 -0.77 17.11 21.25
CA GLU A 51 0.66 16.81 21.11
C GLU A 51 0.94 15.29 21.17
N TYR A 52 0.27 14.58 22.07
CA TYR A 52 0.42 13.13 22.19
C TYR A 52 -0.09 12.40 20.94
N ILE A 53 -1.24 12.80 20.42
CA ILE A 53 -1.78 12.29 19.16
C ILE A 53 -0.82 12.57 18.00
N ALA A 54 -0.28 13.79 17.92
CA ALA A 54 0.69 14.16 16.88
C ALA A 54 1.96 13.29 16.95
N ALA A 55 2.50 13.06 18.15
CA ALA A 55 3.65 12.18 18.34
C ALA A 55 3.38 10.73 17.90
N ILE A 56 2.19 10.18 18.22
CA ILE A 56 1.79 8.85 17.74
C ILE A 56 1.69 8.83 16.21
N GLN A 57 1.08 9.86 15.63
CA GLN A 57 0.91 9.95 14.18
C GLN A 57 2.26 10.05 13.45
N GLU A 58 3.21 10.83 13.98
CA GLU A 58 4.57 10.96 13.46
C GLU A 58 5.27 9.59 13.41
N VAL A 59 5.27 8.85 14.53
CA VAL A 59 5.92 7.53 14.62
C VAL A 59 5.22 6.50 13.72
N CYS A 60 3.89 6.55 13.63
CA CYS A 60 3.15 5.67 12.72
C CYS A 60 3.49 5.93 11.26
N GLU A 61 3.70 7.19 10.86
CA GLU A 61 4.06 7.55 9.49
C GLU A 61 5.48 7.11 9.12
N GLU A 62 6.40 7.10 10.08
CA GLU A 62 7.79 6.68 9.87
C GLU A 62 7.90 5.15 9.75
N ILE A 63 7.30 4.42 10.68
CA ILE A 63 7.51 2.97 10.81
C ILE A 63 6.51 2.17 9.98
N PHE A 64 5.23 2.55 10.01
CA PHE A 64 4.21 1.65 9.47
C PHE A 64 4.04 1.82 7.96
N PRO A 65 4.09 0.71 7.20
CA PRO A 65 3.78 0.77 5.78
C PRO A 65 2.31 1.15 5.55
N LYS A 66 2.06 2.16 4.71
CA LYS A 66 0.71 2.57 4.31
C LYS A 66 -0.02 1.46 3.54
N ILE A 67 -1.30 1.30 3.83
CA ILE A 67 -2.17 0.40 3.05
C ILE A 67 -2.37 0.98 1.66
N GLY A 68 -2.41 0.11 0.65
CA GLY A 68 -2.76 0.50 -0.72
C GLY A 68 -1.65 1.23 -1.48
N GLN A 69 -0.51 1.57 -0.84
CA GLN A 69 0.68 1.98 -1.57
C GLN A 69 1.26 0.79 -2.32
N ARG A 70 0.79 0.65 -3.55
CA ARG A 70 1.43 -0.20 -4.53
C ARG A 70 2.77 0.45 -4.81
N LYS A 71 3.86 -0.12 -4.27
CA LYS A 71 5.22 0.23 -4.71
C LYS A 71 5.25 -0.09 -6.21
N THR A 72 4.97 0.90 -7.04
CA THR A 72 5.40 0.92 -8.44
C THR A 72 6.90 0.89 -8.33
N LYS A 73 7.48 -0.32 -8.38
CA LYS A 73 8.92 -0.46 -8.53
C LYS A 73 9.27 0.44 -9.70
N ALA A 74 10.16 1.42 -9.48
CA ALA A 74 10.74 2.16 -10.57
C ALA A 74 11.17 1.12 -11.60
N ASN A 75 10.62 1.22 -12.82
CA ASN A 75 10.94 0.26 -13.86
C ASN A 75 12.46 0.26 -13.98
N LEU A 76 13.08 -0.92 -13.92
CA LEU A 76 14.53 -1.03 -14.06
C LEU A 76 14.96 -0.36 -15.37
N PRO A 77 16.20 0.14 -15.50
CA PRO A 77 16.64 0.85 -16.70
C PRO A 77 16.47 0.06 -18.01
N TRP A 78 16.53 -1.28 -17.93
CA TRP A 78 16.32 -2.20 -19.06
C TRP A 78 14.85 -2.61 -19.25
N TRP A 79 13.94 -2.14 -18.40
CA TRP A 79 12.53 -2.51 -18.42
C TRP A 79 11.74 -1.59 -19.37
N THR A 80 11.55 -2.06 -20.60
CA THR A 80 10.88 -1.30 -21.65
C THR A 80 9.34 -1.29 -21.52
N ALA A 81 8.71 -0.38 -22.26
CA ALA A 81 7.25 -0.32 -22.38
C ALA A 81 6.67 -1.61 -23.00
N GLU A 82 7.39 -2.23 -23.94
CA GLU A 82 7.01 -3.50 -24.57
C GLU A 82 6.98 -4.65 -23.55
N LEU A 83 8.00 -4.77 -22.70
CA LEU A 83 8.02 -5.75 -21.61
C LEU A 83 6.88 -5.53 -20.62
N SER A 84 6.53 -4.26 -20.36
CA SER A 84 5.38 -3.92 -19.53
C SER A 84 4.05 -4.35 -20.16
N ALA A 85 3.90 -4.13 -21.48
CA ALA A 85 2.73 -4.56 -22.23
C ALA A 85 2.62 -6.09 -22.26
N LEU A 86 3.73 -6.78 -22.52
CA LEU A 86 3.79 -8.24 -22.54
C LEU A 86 3.45 -8.83 -21.17
N LYS A 87 4.00 -8.27 -20.08
CA LYS A 87 3.66 -8.68 -18.71
C LYS A 87 2.17 -8.50 -18.42
N LYS A 88 1.57 -7.37 -18.80
CA LYS A 88 0.12 -7.14 -18.63
C LYS A 88 -0.71 -8.16 -19.40
N ASP A 89 -0.30 -8.48 -20.63
CA ASP A 89 -0.98 -9.46 -21.47
C ASP A 89 -0.89 -10.88 -20.86
N VAL A 90 0.31 -11.32 -20.46
CA VAL A 90 0.51 -12.62 -19.79
C VAL A 90 -0.33 -12.74 -18.52
N LEU A 91 -0.37 -11.68 -17.69
CA LEU A 91 -1.19 -11.67 -16.48
C LEU A 91 -2.69 -11.74 -16.79
N ARG A 92 -3.14 -11.06 -17.85
CA ARG A 92 -4.53 -11.12 -18.32
C ARG A 92 -4.89 -12.53 -18.79
N LYS A 93 -4.04 -13.15 -19.62
CA LYS A 93 -4.19 -14.53 -20.11
C LYS A 93 -4.24 -15.52 -18.95
N LYS A 94 -3.29 -15.43 -18.01
CA LYS A 94 -3.25 -16.25 -16.79
C LYS A 94 -4.51 -16.12 -15.94
N ARG A 95 -5.04 -14.90 -15.78
CA ARG A 95 -6.28 -14.66 -15.04
C ARG A 95 -7.48 -15.30 -15.74
N ARG A 96 -7.60 -15.17 -17.06
CA ARG A 96 -8.68 -15.79 -17.84
C ARG A 96 -8.66 -17.32 -17.72
N ILE A 97 -7.49 -17.94 -17.87
CA ILE A 97 -7.31 -19.39 -17.69
C ILE A 97 -7.74 -19.84 -16.28
N ARG A 98 -7.37 -19.10 -15.24
CA ARG A 98 -7.77 -19.41 -13.86
C ARG A 98 -9.28 -19.32 -13.65
N ASN A 99 -9.91 -18.30 -14.23
CA ASN A 99 -11.33 -18.02 -14.05
C ASN A 99 -12.24 -18.92 -14.90
N GLN A 100 -11.69 -19.67 -15.86
CA GLN A 100 -12.41 -20.63 -16.71
C GLN A 100 -11.87 -22.05 -16.50
N PRO A 101 -12.06 -22.67 -15.32
CA PRO A 101 -11.47 -23.98 -15.02
C PRO A 101 -12.01 -25.12 -15.89
N HIS A 102 -13.30 -25.10 -16.23
CA HIS A 102 -13.94 -26.13 -17.06
C HIS A 102 -13.52 -26.05 -18.54
N GLU A 103 -13.23 -24.85 -19.06
CA GLU A 103 -12.82 -24.61 -20.45
C GLU A 103 -11.32 -24.36 -20.59
N LYS A 104 -10.54 -24.66 -19.54
CA LYS A 104 -9.13 -24.29 -19.42
C LYS A 104 -8.29 -24.71 -20.65
N LYS A 105 -8.54 -25.92 -21.17
CA LYS A 105 -7.84 -26.47 -22.34
C LYS A 105 -8.14 -25.67 -23.60
N ALA A 106 -9.42 -25.40 -23.88
CA ALA A 106 -9.84 -24.60 -25.04
C ALA A 106 -9.32 -23.16 -24.96
N VAL A 107 -9.35 -22.55 -23.78
CA VAL A 107 -8.82 -21.19 -23.55
C VAL A 107 -7.31 -21.12 -23.76
N ILE A 108 -6.56 -22.17 -23.41
CA ILE A 108 -5.12 -22.25 -23.68
C ILE A 108 -4.88 -22.42 -25.19
N GLU A 109 -5.65 -23.28 -25.84
CA GLU A 109 -5.58 -23.55 -27.28
C GLU A 109 -5.88 -22.29 -28.11
N ASP A 110 -6.84 -21.46 -27.71
CA ASP A 110 -7.12 -20.12 -28.27
C ASP A 110 -5.89 -19.19 -28.29
N TYR A 111 -4.98 -19.32 -27.33
CA TYR A 111 -3.77 -18.50 -27.25
C TYR A 111 -2.58 -19.10 -28.00
N LEU A 112 -2.53 -20.43 -28.11
CA LEU A 112 -1.49 -21.15 -28.83
C LEU A 112 -1.76 -21.17 -30.33
N THR A 113 -3.03 -21.12 -30.72
CA THR A 113 -3.43 -21.00 -32.11
C THR A 113 -3.11 -19.57 -32.56
N PRO A 114 -2.22 -19.38 -33.57
CA PRO A 114 -2.01 -18.06 -34.15
C PRO A 114 -3.37 -17.60 -34.66
N ARG A 115 -3.90 -16.50 -34.13
CA ARG A 115 -5.07 -15.87 -34.73
C ARG A 115 -4.70 -15.56 -36.17
N ARG A 116 -5.16 -16.40 -37.10
CA ARG A 116 -5.13 -16.08 -38.53
C ARG A 116 -5.87 -14.77 -38.65
N TYR A 117 -5.12 -13.70 -38.92
CA TYR A 117 -5.63 -12.35 -39.00
C TYR A 117 -6.79 -12.33 -40.01
N THR A 118 -8.04 -12.31 -39.54
CA THR A 118 -9.07 -11.63 -40.31
C THR A 118 -8.82 -10.15 -40.08
N LEU A 119 -8.09 -9.55 -41.01
CA LEU A 119 -8.04 -8.11 -41.21
C LEU A 119 -9.49 -7.62 -41.37
N ARG A 120 -10.17 -7.29 -40.27
CA ARG A 120 -11.35 -6.44 -40.33
C ARG A 120 -10.85 -5.08 -40.80
N LYS A 121 -11.01 -4.80 -42.09
CA LYS A 121 -10.82 -3.47 -42.65
C LYS A 121 -11.67 -2.48 -41.83
N PRO A 122 -11.12 -1.32 -41.43
CA PRO A 122 -11.91 -0.29 -40.78
C PRO A 122 -12.96 0.23 -41.78
N LYS A 123 -14.18 0.47 -41.27
CA LYS A 123 -15.18 1.32 -41.94
C LYS A 123 -14.90 2.77 -41.58
#